data_AF-A0A949XNA9-F1
#
_entry.id   AF-A0A949XNA9-F1
#
_cell.length_a   1.000
_cell.length_b   1.000
_cell.length_c   1.000
_cell.angle_alpha   90.00
_cell.angle_beta   90.00
_cell.angle_gamma   90.00
#
_symmetry.space_group_name_H-M   'P 1'
#
loop_
_entity.id
_entity.type
_entity.pdbx_description
1 polymer ?
#
loop_
_entity_poly.entity_id
_entity_poly.type
_entity_poly.pdbx_seq_one_letter_code
_entity_poly.pdbx_strand_id
1 'polypeptide(L)'
;MLSLKAGQNLRKAGIFPQRRLFSGNNGFKSLITHDCGDFPLFWHRAVNMTVQTIAAPGPVRSSALPQAQDFAWALFVIALLLATPETNYQAEILLILIGAFQIIEPKLKLFASRRGQVASITLKMILSYLLVGWTHGIDSYYYSIFLIPVVSAATTLELAGVLTVTILSIAAYFSFLPLAFAYYRDFVATSDLVSLMSLRSSFYAIVGFLVYQQARAKREEMVRTREAALRLAESNRELREAQTSLRRSERLAALGQLTAGLAHELRNPLGTIKASAEMLEKQSIKGRPEVMAEMAGYILSET
;
A
#
# COMPACT_ATOMS: atom_id res chain seq x y z
N MET A 1 -37.73 -0.48 -29.80
CA MET A 1 -36.87 -0.52 -31.00
C MET A 1 -36.16 0.82 -31.25
N LEU A 2 -35.63 1.49 -30.20
CA LEU A 2 -34.97 2.80 -30.30
C LEU A 2 -33.89 3.03 -29.22
N SER A 3 -33.23 1.97 -28.71
CA SER A 3 -32.11 2.11 -27.77
C SER A 3 -30.95 1.14 -28.05
N LEU A 4 -30.74 0.80 -29.33
CA LEU A 4 -29.62 -0.04 -29.78
C LEU A 4 -28.79 0.60 -30.91
N LYS A 5 -29.08 1.87 -31.28
CA LYS A 5 -28.40 2.58 -32.38
C LYS A 5 -27.39 3.65 -31.94
N ALA A 6 -27.17 3.85 -30.64
CA ALA A 6 -26.21 4.84 -30.14
C ALA A 6 -24.82 4.25 -29.82
N GLY A 7 -24.68 2.91 -29.74
CA GLY A 7 -23.41 2.25 -29.39
C GLY A 7 -22.46 1.93 -30.57
N GLN A 8 -22.91 2.10 -31.83
CA GLN A 8 -22.13 1.69 -33.01
C GLN A 8 -21.31 2.80 -33.66
N ASN A 9 -21.47 4.07 -33.29
CA ASN A 9 -20.75 5.19 -33.92
C ASN A 9 -19.49 5.65 -33.18
N LEU A 10 -19.16 5.10 -32.00
CA LEU A 10 -17.93 5.43 -31.27
C LEU A 10 -16.77 4.44 -31.50
N ARG A 11 -16.97 3.39 -32.30
CA ARG A 11 -15.92 2.43 -32.68
C ARG A 11 -15.10 2.84 -33.92
N LYS A 12 -15.47 3.93 -34.60
CA LYS A 12 -14.75 4.44 -35.79
C LYS A 12 -13.68 5.50 -35.47
N ALA A 13 -13.50 5.88 -34.21
CA ALA A 13 -12.62 6.98 -33.81
C ALA A 13 -11.26 6.56 -33.23
N GLY A 14 -10.73 5.38 -33.57
CA GLY A 14 -9.28 5.08 -33.53
C GLY A 14 -8.49 5.26 -32.22
N ILE A 15 -9.12 5.47 -31.06
CA ILE A 15 -8.43 5.78 -29.80
C ILE A 15 -8.74 4.66 -28.78
N PHE A 16 -8.21 3.45 -28.98
CA PHE A 16 -7.99 2.43 -27.94
C PHE A 16 -7.14 1.30 -28.51
N PRO A 17 -5.94 0.99 -27.98
CA PRO A 17 -5.22 -0.21 -28.37
C PRO A 17 -5.92 -1.46 -27.82
N GLN A 18 -6.09 -2.46 -28.68
CA GLN A 18 -6.76 -3.72 -28.38
C GLN A 18 -6.04 -4.50 -27.26
N ARG A 19 -6.79 -4.89 -26.21
CA ARG A 19 -6.39 -5.96 -25.29
C ARG A 19 -6.34 -7.28 -26.05
N ARG A 20 -5.13 -7.77 -26.35
CA ARG A 20 -4.91 -9.16 -26.77
C ARG A 20 -4.79 -10.01 -25.49
N LEU A 21 -5.86 -10.73 -25.17
CA LEU A 21 -5.81 -11.89 -24.30
C LEU A 21 -4.97 -12.95 -25.02
N PHE A 22 -3.79 -13.28 -24.51
CA PHE A 22 -3.09 -14.50 -24.86
C PHE A 22 -2.85 -15.33 -23.61
N SER A 23 -3.60 -16.42 -23.56
CA SER A 23 -3.40 -17.59 -22.71
C SER A 23 -2.00 -18.15 -22.93
N GLY A 24 -1.30 -18.46 -21.84
CA GLY A 24 -0.05 -19.20 -21.90
C GLY A 24 -0.28 -20.64 -22.35
N ASN A 25 0.59 -21.15 -23.21
CA ASN A 25 1.41 -22.34 -22.93
C ASN A 25 2.46 -22.51 -24.02
N ASN A 26 3.68 -22.87 -23.60
CA ASN A 26 4.73 -23.54 -24.36
C ASN A 26 5.22 -22.97 -25.71
N GLY A 27 6.50 -22.56 -25.69
CA GLY A 27 7.38 -22.71 -26.85
C GLY A 27 7.97 -21.42 -27.38
N PHE A 28 8.98 -20.87 -26.71
CA PHE A 28 10.13 -20.28 -27.40
C PHE A 28 11.32 -20.26 -26.44
N LYS A 29 11.95 -21.44 -26.34
CA LYS A 29 13.32 -21.60 -25.83
C LYS A 29 14.25 -21.40 -27.03
N SER A 30 15.40 -20.79 -26.76
CA SER A 30 16.50 -20.52 -27.69
C SER A 30 16.22 -19.41 -28.69
N LEU A 31 16.91 -18.27 -28.54
CA LEU A 31 18.09 -17.96 -29.34
C LEU A 31 18.49 -16.51 -29.03
N ILE A 32 19.38 -16.27 -28.05
CA ILE A 32 20.50 -15.30 -28.09
C ILE A 32 21.47 -15.74 -26.99
N THR A 33 22.33 -16.69 -27.32
CA THR A 33 23.62 -16.87 -26.63
C THR A 33 24.68 -16.34 -27.60
N HIS A 34 25.23 -15.16 -27.31
CA HIS A 34 26.58 -14.82 -27.71
C HIS A 34 27.15 -13.78 -26.74
N ASP A 35 28.26 -14.19 -26.12
CA ASP A 35 29.31 -13.43 -25.47
C ASP A 35 28.95 -12.14 -24.73
N CYS A 36 28.90 -12.25 -23.41
CA CYS A 36 29.48 -11.23 -22.53
C CYS A 36 30.32 -11.96 -21.48
N GLY A 37 31.61 -11.63 -21.46
CA GLY A 37 32.59 -12.18 -20.53
C GLY A 37 32.19 -12.05 -19.07
N ASP A 38 32.77 -12.94 -18.28
CA ASP A 38 32.58 -13.14 -16.85
C ASP A 38 32.49 -11.85 -16.03
N PHE A 39 31.27 -11.48 -15.65
CA PHE A 39 31.01 -10.61 -14.50
C PHE A 39 30.36 -11.44 -13.39
N PRO A 40 30.89 -11.42 -12.16
CA PRO A 40 30.45 -12.35 -11.14
C PRO A 40 28.99 -12.11 -10.72
N LEU A 41 28.20 -13.19 -10.75
CA LEU A 41 26.80 -13.36 -10.31
C LEU A 41 26.44 -12.73 -8.94
N PHE A 42 27.44 -12.30 -8.17
CA PHE A 42 27.28 -11.66 -6.86
C PHE A 42 26.60 -10.29 -6.94
N TRP A 43 26.87 -9.50 -7.99
CA TRP A 43 26.37 -8.13 -8.11
C TRP A 43 24.89 -8.02 -8.47
N HIS A 44 24.37 -8.96 -9.27
CA HIS A 44 22.93 -9.00 -9.59
C HIS A 44 22.07 -9.29 -8.36
N ARG A 45 22.59 -10.04 -7.37
CA ARG A 45 21.86 -10.37 -6.13
C ARG A 45 21.87 -9.21 -5.14
N ALA A 46 22.98 -8.47 -5.05
CA ALA A 46 23.14 -7.33 -4.15
C ALA A 46 22.29 -6.11 -4.56
N VAL A 47 22.17 -5.82 -5.87
CA VAL A 47 21.35 -4.72 -6.38
C VAL A 47 19.85 -5.04 -6.30
N ASN A 48 19.45 -6.30 -6.54
CA ASN A 48 18.05 -6.70 -6.35
C ASN A 48 17.62 -6.72 -4.87
N MET A 49 18.53 -7.07 -3.94
CA MET A 49 18.24 -7.00 -2.50
C MET A 49 17.99 -5.58 -2.01
N THR A 50 18.75 -4.59 -2.51
CA THR A 50 18.63 -3.19 -2.07
C THR A 50 17.37 -2.50 -2.58
N VAL A 51 16.85 -2.88 -3.75
CA VAL A 51 15.60 -2.33 -4.30
C VAL A 51 14.37 -2.92 -3.60
N GLN A 52 14.38 -4.20 -3.21
CA GLN A 52 13.27 -4.81 -2.46
C GLN A 52 13.11 -4.23 -1.04
N THR A 53 14.19 -3.80 -0.40
CA THR A 53 14.13 -3.19 0.95
C THR A 53 13.50 -1.80 0.99
N ILE A 54 13.41 -1.09 -0.14
CA ILE A 54 12.83 0.28 -0.17
C ILE A 54 11.31 0.25 -0.43
N ALA A 55 10.78 -0.82 -1.02
CA ALA A 55 9.39 -0.88 -1.47
C ALA A 55 8.43 -1.66 -0.54
N ALA A 56 8.95 -2.41 0.43
CA ALA A 56 8.10 -3.08 1.42
C ALA A 56 7.92 -2.13 2.61
N PRO A 57 6.70 -1.59 2.88
CA PRO A 57 6.43 -1.08 4.21
C PRO A 57 6.70 -2.24 5.17
N GLY A 58 7.72 -2.08 6.02
CA GLY A 58 8.06 -3.07 7.02
C GLY A 58 6.80 -3.44 7.82
N PRO A 59 6.71 -4.67 8.35
CA PRO A 59 5.56 -5.06 9.16
C PRO A 59 5.36 -3.99 10.22
N VAL A 60 4.17 -3.38 10.23
CA VAL A 60 3.78 -2.40 11.25
C VAL A 60 3.99 -3.10 12.59
N ARG A 61 5.13 -2.81 13.25
CA ARG A 61 5.38 -3.33 14.58
C ARG A 61 4.22 -2.82 15.42
N SER A 62 3.42 -3.73 15.93
CA SER A 62 2.47 -3.43 17.00
C SER A 62 3.31 -2.89 18.15
N SER A 63 3.45 -1.56 18.21
CA SER A 63 4.20 -0.95 19.29
C SER A 63 3.46 -1.32 20.58
N ALA A 64 4.16 -1.91 21.54
CA ALA A 64 3.62 -2.15 22.87
C ALA A 64 3.23 -0.82 23.57
N LEU A 65 3.69 0.31 23.02
CA LEU A 65 3.40 1.67 23.47
C LEU A 65 1.90 2.01 23.30
N PRO A 66 1.33 2.76 24.27
CA PRO A 66 -0.06 3.21 24.20
C PRO A 66 -0.26 4.20 23.04
N GLN A 67 -1.37 4.05 22.32
CA GLN A 67 -1.75 4.97 21.24
C GLN A 67 -2.54 6.16 21.80
N ALA A 68 -2.61 7.27 21.05
CA ALA A 68 -3.39 8.46 21.45
C ALA A 68 -4.87 8.12 21.78
N GLN A 69 -5.45 7.14 21.07
CA GLN A 69 -6.79 6.63 21.34
C GLN A 69 -6.93 5.92 22.69
N ASP A 70 -5.87 5.27 23.19
CA ASP A 70 -5.89 4.54 24.47
C ASP A 70 -6.10 5.53 25.63
N PHE A 71 -5.50 6.73 25.52
CA PHE A 71 -5.70 7.82 26.48
C PHE A 71 -7.13 8.38 26.46
N ALA A 72 -7.75 8.48 25.28
CA ALA A 72 -9.14 8.92 25.16
C ALA A 72 -10.10 7.94 25.85
N TRP A 73 -9.87 6.63 25.71
CA TRP A 73 -10.66 5.61 26.40
C TRP A 73 -10.44 5.62 27.91
N ALA A 74 -9.19 5.78 28.36
CA ALA A 74 -8.89 5.91 29.78
C ALA A 74 -9.57 7.16 30.38
N LEU A 75 -9.51 8.30 29.69
CA LEU A 75 -10.17 9.52 30.11
C LEU A 75 -11.69 9.37 30.18
N PHE A 76 -12.30 8.69 29.19
CA PHE A 76 -13.73 8.41 29.19
C PHE A 76 -14.17 7.55 30.39
N VAL A 77 -13.40 6.50 30.70
CA VAL A 77 -13.66 5.63 31.87
C VAL A 77 -13.50 6.40 33.18
N ILE A 78 -12.45 7.21 33.30
CA ILE A 78 -12.23 8.07 34.47
C ILE A 78 -13.37 9.08 34.62
N ALA A 79 -13.81 9.71 33.54
CA ALA A 79 -14.93 10.64 33.58
C ALA A 79 -16.22 9.97 34.05
N LEU A 80 -16.49 8.74 33.62
CA LEU A 80 -17.64 7.96 34.10
C LEU A 80 -17.51 7.57 35.59
N LEU A 81 -16.31 7.22 36.06
CA LEU A 81 -16.06 6.94 37.48
C LEU A 81 -16.29 8.18 38.36
N LEU A 82 -15.90 9.36 37.89
CA LEU A 82 -16.07 10.62 38.64
C LEU A 82 -17.49 11.19 38.56
N ALA A 83 -18.24 10.86 37.51
CA ALA A 83 -19.60 11.38 37.30
C ALA A 83 -20.65 10.68 38.18
N THR A 84 -20.34 9.52 38.77
CA THR A 84 -21.30 8.77 39.57
C THR A 84 -21.33 9.23 41.02
N PRO A 85 -22.47 9.74 41.51
CA PRO A 85 -22.59 10.27 42.88
C PRO A 85 -22.65 9.18 43.95
N GLU A 86 -23.01 7.94 43.57
CA GLU A 86 -23.05 6.79 44.47
C GLU A 86 -21.85 5.86 44.20
N THR A 87 -21.05 5.60 45.23
CA THR A 87 -19.91 4.66 45.14
C THR A 87 -20.41 3.23 45.13
N ASN A 88 -20.61 2.66 43.94
CA ASN A 88 -20.90 1.25 43.77
C ASN A 88 -19.65 0.52 43.28
N TYR A 89 -18.88 -0.03 44.22
CA TYR A 89 -17.61 -0.70 43.94
C TYR A 89 -17.72 -1.80 42.88
N GLN A 90 -18.84 -2.52 42.82
CA GLN A 90 -19.03 -3.60 41.83
C GLN A 90 -19.18 -3.04 40.41
N ALA A 91 -19.94 -1.95 40.25
CA ALA A 91 -20.09 -1.27 38.97
C ALA A 91 -18.78 -0.60 38.53
N GLU A 92 -18.05 0.01 39.46
CA GLU A 92 -16.73 0.62 39.19
C GLU A 92 -15.71 -0.42 38.72
N ILE A 93 -15.62 -1.58 39.39
CA ILE A 93 -14.75 -2.68 38.97
C ILE A 93 -15.12 -3.16 37.56
N LEU A 94 -16.40 -3.36 37.28
CA LEU A 94 -16.85 -3.81 35.96
C LEU A 94 -16.53 -2.77 34.87
N LEU A 95 -16.72 -1.48 35.16
CA LEU A 95 -16.37 -0.39 34.26
C LEU A 95 -14.86 -0.36 33.97
N ILE A 96 -14.02 -0.51 35.00
CA ILE A 96 -12.56 -0.59 34.85
C ILE A 96 -12.17 -1.80 33.99
N LEU A 97 -12.81 -2.96 34.20
CA LEU A 97 -12.56 -4.16 33.41
C LEU A 97 -12.95 -3.96 31.94
N ILE A 98 -14.09 -3.31 31.66
CA ILE A 98 -14.51 -2.97 30.29
C ILE A 98 -13.49 -2.01 29.65
N GLY A 99 -13.05 -0.98 30.39
CA GLY A 99 -12.05 -0.02 29.95
C GLY A 99 -10.69 -0.68 29.63
N ALA A 100 -10.21 -1.55 30.53
CA ALA A 100 -8.99 -2.31 30.33
C ALA A 100 -9.10 -3.24 29.12
N PHE A 101 -10.24 -3.94 28.98
CA PHE A 101 -10.51 -4.79 27.83
C PHE A 101 -10.44 -3.99 26.52
N GLN A 102 -11.03 -2.79 26.46
CA GLN A 102 -11.01 -1.92 25.28
C GLN A 102 -9.59 -1.50 24.85
N ILE A 103 -8.67 -1.31 25.78
CA ILE A 103 -7.28 -0.91 25.49
C ILE A 103 -6.42 -2.12 25.07
N ILE A 104 -6.70 -3.30 25.65
CA ILE A 104 -5.92 -4.52 25.42
C ILE A 104 -6.38 -5.25 24.14
N GLU A 105 -7.68 -5.29 23.88
CA GLU A 105 -8.29 -6.07 22.79
C GLU A 105 -7.65 -5.80 21.41
N PRO A 106 -7.40 -4.55 20.96
CA PRO A 106 -6.75 -4.29 19.67
C PRO A 106 -5.32 -4.85 19.56
N LYS A 107 -4.66 -5.13 20.69
CA LYS A 107 -3.29 -5.65 20.75
C LYS A 107 -3.27 -7.20 20.67
N LEU A 108 -4.41 -7.86 20.85
CA LEU A 108 -4.53 -9.31 20.82
C LEU A 108 -4.76 -9.83 19.40
N LYS A 109 -3.90 -10.75 18.94
CA LYS A 109 -4.04 -11.39 17.61
C LYS A 109 -5.34 -12.18 17.45
N LEU A 110 -5.93 -12.65 18.55
CA LEU A 110 -7.20 -13.39 18.56
C LEU A 110 -8.35 -12.59 17.90
N PHE A 111 -8.36 -11.26 18.12
CA PHE A 111 -9.40 -10.36 17.62
C PHE A 111 -9.04 -9.70 16.28
N ALA A 112 -7.93 -10.09 15.64
CA ALA A 112 -7.56 -9.57 14.33
C ALA A 112 -8.46 -10.11 13.19
N SER A 113 -9.08 -11.28 13.39
CA SER A 113 -9.98 -11.90 12.41
C SER A 113 -11.39 -11.28 12.44
N ARG A 114 -12.12 -11.31 11.32
CA ARG A 114 -13.51 -10.82 11.25
C ARG A 114 -14.44 -11.49 12.28
N ARG A 115 -14.25 -12.79 12.53
CA ARG A 115 -15.01 -13.52 13.56
C ARG A 115 -14.65 -13.08 14.97
N GLY A 116 -13.35 -12.84 15.23
CA GLY A 116 -12.88 -12.30 16.50
C GLY A 116 -13.43 -10.91 16.78
N GLN A 117 -13.45 -10.02 15.78
CA GLN A 117 -14.03 -8.68 15.92
C GLN A 117 -15.52 -8.73 16.31
N VAL A 118 -16.30 -9.58 15.65
CA VAL A 118 -17.71 -9.78 16.01
C VAL A 118 -17.85 -10.31 17.43
N ALA A 119 -17.07 -11.33 17.82
CA ALA A 119 -17.09 -11.89 19.16
C ALA A 119 -16.76 -10.83 20.25
N SER A 120 -15.77 -9.98 19.99
CA SER A 120 -15.40 -8.88 20.88
C SER A 120 -16.53 -7.85 21.01
N ILE A 121 -17.15 -7.45 19.89
CA ILE A 121 -18.29 -6.51 19.91
C ILE A 121 -19.46 -7.12 20.69
N THR A 122 -19.75 -8.40 20.49
CA THR A 122 -20.78 -9.12 21.26
C THR A 122 -20.44 -9.15 22.75
N LEU A 123 -19.18 -9.43 23.11
CA LEU A 123 -18.74 -9.39 24.50
C LEU A 123 -18.91 -8.00 25.12
N LYS A 124 -18.53 -6.93 24.41
CA LYS A 124 -18.72 -5.53 24.84
C LYS A 124 -20.19 -5.18 25.01
N MET A 125 -21.05 -5.64 24.11
CA MET A 125 -22.51 -5.50 24.23
C MET A 125 -23.03 -6.15 25.52
N ILE A 126 -22.61 -7.38 25.81
CA ILE A 126 -23.01 -8.11 27.01
C ILE A 126 -22.51 -7.39 28.27
N LEU A 127 -21.23 -7.02 28.31
CA LEU A 127 -20.66 -6.32 29.47
C LEU A 127 -21.32 -4.94 29.70
N SER A 128 -21.63 -4.22 28.62
CA SER A 128 -22.38 -2.95 28.67
C SER A 128 -23.78 -3.15 29.24
N TYR A 129 -24.49 -4.18 28.78
CA TYR A 129 -25.82 -4.51 29.27
C TYR A 129 -25.81 -4.91 30.75
N LEU A 130 -24.83 -5.72 31.18
CA LEU A 130 -24.67 -6.11 32.57
C LEU A 130 -24.37 -4.90 33.47
N LEU A 131 -23.47 -4.01 33.04
CA LEU A 131 -23.13 -2.81 33.80
C LEU A 131 -24.35 -1.90 33.99
N VAL A 132 -25.07 -1.61 32.91
CA VAL A 132 -26.26 -0.73 32.96
C VAL A 132 -27.39 -1.39 33.74
N GLY A 133 -27.64 -2.69 33.54
CA GLY A 133 -28.66 -3.43 34.28
C GLY A 133 -28.42 -3.47 35.78
N TRP A 134 -27.15 -3.59 36.21
CA TRP A 134 -26.78 -3.56 37.64
C TRP A 134 -26.92 -2.17 38.29
N THR A 135 -26.91 -1.11 37.49
CA THR A 135 -26.80 0.29 37.95
C THR A 135 -28.09 1.07 37.73
N HIS A 136 -29.23 0.46 38.04
CA HIS A 136 -30.58 1.03 37.92
C HIS A 136 -31.09 1.24 36.47
N GLY A 137 -30.52 0.53 35.48
CA GLY A 137 -31.11 0.41 34.15
C GLY A 137 -31.22 1.74 33.41
N ILE A 138 -32.44 2.27 33.27
CA ILE A 138 -32.72 3.48 32.47
C ILE A 138 -32.13 4.75 33.11
N ASP A 139 -32.14 4.81 34.44
CA ASP A 139 -31.63 5.96 35.19
C ASP A 139 -30.12 5.86 35.45
N SER A 140 -29.48 4.81 34.93
CA SER A 140 -28.03 4.62 35.05
C SER A 140 -27.24 5.77 34.42
N TYR A 141 -26.28 6.30 35.17
CA TYR A 141 -25.27 7.24 34.67
C TYR A 141 -24.34 6.61 33.62
N TYR A 142 -24.27 5.28 33.56
CA TYR A 142 -23.39 4.54 32.65
C TYR A 142 -23.99 4.28 31.26
N TYR A 143 -25.13 4.89 30.90
CA TYR A 143 -25.75 4.69 29.58
C TYR A 143 -24.76 4.88 28.41
N SER A 144 -23.84 5.84 28.54
CA SER A 144 -22.82 6.16 27.53
C SER A 144 -21.89 4.98 27.20
N ILE A 145 -21.83 3.93 28.04
CA ILE A 145 -20.99 2.74 27.80
C ILE A 145 -21.38 2.00 26.52
N PHE A 146 -22.64 2.07 26.08
CA PHE A 146 -23.09 1.50 24.81
C PHE A 146 -22.43 2.14 23.59
N LEU A 147 -21.75 3.28 23.72
CA LEU A 147 -20.91 3.82 22.66
C LEU A 147 -19.71 2.94 22.35
N ILE A 148 -19.20 2.17 23.31
CA ILE A 148 -18.02 1.32 23.10
C ILE A 148 -18.26 0.26 22.01
N PRO A 149 -19.31 -0.58 22.06
CA PRO A 149 -19.58 -1.53 20.98
C PRO A 149 -19.92 -0.83 19.66
N VAL A 150 -20.60 0.32 19.69
CA VAL A 150 -20.94 1.11 18.49
C VAL A 150 -19.67 1.64 17.80
N VAL A 151 -18.76 2.25 18.54
CA VAL A 151 -17.48 2.76 18.02
C VAL A 151 -16.59 1.61 17.57
N SER A 152 -16.59 0.49 18.28
CA SER A 152 -15.86 -0.71 17.88
C SER A 152 -16.39 -1.28 16.55
N ALA A 153 -17.70 -1.31 16.36
CA ALA A 153 -18.31 -1.70 15.09
C ALA A 153 -17.97 -0.70 13.98
N ALA A 154 -18.08 0.60 14.25
CA ALA A 154 -17.77 1.67 13.30
C ALA A 154 -16.33 1.65 12.78
N THR A 155 -15.39 1.21 13.62
CA THR A 155 -13.95 1.16 13.28
C THR A 155 -13.51 -0.15 12.67
N THR A 156 -14.30 -1.24 12.80
CA THR A 156 -13.91 -2.58 12.32
C THR A 156 -14.80 -3.10 11.20
N LEU A 157 -16.12 -2.95 11.31
CA LEU A 157 -17.12 -3.50 10.39
C LEU A 157 -17.47 -2.55 9.22
N GLU A 158 -18.27 -3.07 8.29
CA GLU A 158 -18.89 -2.30 7.21
C GLU A 158 -20.20 -1.64 7.68
N LEU A 159 -20.77 -0.74 6.87
CA LEU A 159 -21.98 0.03 7.21
C LEU A 159 -23.11 -0.84 7.77
N ALA A 160 -23.40 -1.99 7.14
CA ALA A 160 -24.45 -2.89 7.61
C ALA A 160 -24.20 -3.39 9.04
N GLY A 161 -22.95 -3.77 9.36
CA GLY A 161 -22.57 -4.20 10.70
C GLY A 161 -22.69 -3.07 11.73
N VAL A 162 -22.31 -1.85 11.37
CA VAL A 162 -22.47 -0.67 12.24
C VAL A 162 -23.94 -0.42 12.55
N LEU A 163 -24.79 -0.38 11.52
CA LEU A 163 -26.23 -0.18 11.70
C LEU A 163 -26.85 -1.27 12.58
N THR A 164 -26.49 -2.53 12.36
CA THR A 164 -26.95 -3.64 13.20
C THR A 164 -26.53 -3.46 14.65
N VAL A 165 -25.26 -3.17 14.93
CA VAL A 165 -24.76 -3.01 16.31
C VAL A 165 -25.37 -1.78 16.99
N THR A 166 -25.57 -0.68 16.26
CA THR A 166 -26.25 0.52 16.78
C THR A 166 -27.70 0.24 17.12
N ILE A 167 -28.44 -0.42 16.22
CA ILE A 167 -29.84 -0.81 16.48
C ILE A 167 -29.92 -1.77 17.67
N LEU A 168 -29.02 -2.75 17.76
CA LEU A 168 -28.95 -3.67 18.90
C LEU A 168 -28.59 -2.94 20.20
N SER A 169 -27.70 -1.95 20.17
CA SER A 169 -27.34 -1.16 21.35
C SER A 169 -28.51 -0.31 21.83
N ILE A 170 -29.25 0.31 20.89
CA ILE A 170 -30.48 1.05 21.19
C ILE A 170 -31.54 0.09 21.77
N ALA A 171 -31.79 -1.04 21.10
CA ALA A 171 -32.76 -2.02 21.56
C ALA A 171 -32.41 -2.59 22.94
N ALA A 172 -31.13 -2.89 23.20
CA ALA A 172 -30.64 -3.33 24.50
C ALA A 172 -30.88 -2.29 25.59
N TYR A 173 -30.65 -1.00 25.29
CA TYR A 173 -30.95 0.10 26.20
C TYR A 173 -32.46 0.24 26.46
N PHE A 174 -33.31 0.18 25.42
CA PHE A 174 -34.77 0.24 25.58
C PHE A 174 -35.35 -1.01 26.25
N SER A 175 -34.66 -2.15 26.23
CA SER A 175 -35.10 -3.38 26.90
C SER A 175 -35.25 -3.22 28.42
N PHE A 176 -34.65 -2.20 29.03
CA PHE A 176 -34.83 -1.90 30.45
C PHE A 176 -36.16 -1.21 30.75
N LEU A 177 -36.90 -0.75 29.74
CA LEU A 177 -38.17 -0.01 29.92
C LEU A 177 -39.30 -0.92 30.41
N PRO A 178 -39.56 -2.09 29.79
CA PRO A 178 -40.52 -3.04 30.36
C PRO A 178 -40.12 -3.51 31.77
N LEU A 179 -38.83 -3.67 32.04
CA LEU A 179 -38.33 -4.07 33.35
C LEU A 179 -38.59 -2.98 34.41
N ALA A 180 -38.38 -1.71 34.06
CA ALA A 180 -38.70 -0.58 34.92
C ALA A 180 -40.20 -0.50 35.23
N PHE A 181 -41.06 -0.66 34.21
CA PHE A 181 -42.52 -0.72 34.41
C PHE A 181 -42.95 -1.87 35.31
N ALA A 182 -42.27 -3.03 35.23
CA ALA A 182 -42.59 -4.19 36.05
C ALA A 182 -42.11 -4.04 37.51
N TYR A 183 -40.95 -3.41 37.73
CA TYR A 183 -40.33 -3.29 39.04
C TYR A 183 -40.88 -2.09 39.84
N TYR A 184 -41.08 -0.95 39.18
CA TYR A 184 -41.59 0.27 39.80
C TYR A 184 -43.09 0.41 39.52
N ARG A 185 -43.91 0.07 40.51
CA ARG A 185 -45.38 0.04 40.40
C ARG A 185 -46.00 1.37 39.98
N ASP A 186 -45.34 2.49 40.30
CA ASP A 186 -45.79 3.85 39.99
C ASP A 186 -44.93 4.52 38.89
N PHE A 187 -44.23 3.74 38.08
CA PHE A 187 -43.42 4.28 36.99
C PHE A 187 -44.30 4.93 35.91
N VAL A 188 -44.21 6.26 35.81
CA VAL A 188 -44.85 7.04 34.76
C VAL A 188 -43.78 7.56 33.81
N ALA A 189 -43.88 7.18 32.54
CA ALA A 189 -43.02 7.71 31.50
C ALA A 189 -43.34 9.20 31.28
N THR A 190 -42.62 10.07 32.00
CA THR A 190 -42.72 11.52 31.85
C THR A 190 -42.15 11.95 30.49
N SER A 191 -42.60 13.10 29.99
CA SER A 191 -42.07 13.70 28.75
C SER A 191 -40.55 13.89 28.79
N ASP A 192 -40.02 14.22 29.97
CA ASP A 192 -38.59 14.45 30.18
C ASP A 192 -37.78 13.16 29.99
N LEU A 193 -38.28 12.04 30.52
CA LEU A 193 -37.63 10.74 30.38
C LEU A 193 -37.58 10.32 28.90
N VAL A 194 -38.70 10.46 28.18
CA VAL A 194 -38.78 10.13 26.75
C VAL A 194 -37.82 11.00 25.93
N SER A 195 -37.73 12.29 26.22
CA SER A 195 -36.78 13.21 25.57
C SER A 195 -35.32 12.82 25.83
N LEU A 196 -34.97 12.48 27.08
CA LEU A 196 -33.62 12.02 27.43
C LEU A 196 -33.26 10.71 26.71
N MET A 197 -34.17 9.73 26.68
CA MET A 197 -33.94 8.45 25.98
C MET A 197 -33.78 8.64 24.47
N SER A 198 -34.57 9.53 23.88
CA SER A 198 -34.48 9.88 22.46
C SER A 198 -33.15 10.57 22.14
N LEU A 199 -32.70 11.49 23.00
CA LEU A 199 -31.40 12.16 22.86
C LEU A 199 -30.22 11.18 22.99
N ARG A 200 -30.27 10.27 23.97
CA ARG A 200 -29.22 9.24 24.15
C ARG A 200 -29.12 8.32 22.93
N SER A 201 -30.27 7.90 22.40
CA SER A 201 -30.33 7.00 21.24
C SER A 201 -29.89 7.68 19.95
N SER A 202 -30.24 8.96 19.76
CA SER A 202 -29.75 9.74 18.62
C SER A 202 -28.23 9.92 18.69
N PHE A 203 -27.67 10.08 19.89
CA PHE A 203 -26.23 10.18 20.08
C PHE A 203 -25.50 8.90 19.64
N TYR A 204 -26.01 7.71 19.97
CA TYR A 204 -25.43 6.44 19.49
C TYR A 204 -25.44 6.36 17.96
N ALA A 205 -26.54 6.76 17.33
CA ALA A 205 -26.67 6.76 15.87
C ALA A 205 -25.70 7.75 15.20
N ILE A 206 -25.63 8.98 15.71
CA ILE A 206 -24.76 10.03 15.18
C ILE A 206 -23.29 9.63 15.35
N VAL A 207 -22.88 9.21 16.55
CA VAL A 207 -21.49 8.80 16.81
C VAL A 207 -21.12 7.59 15.96
N GLY A 208 -21.97 6.56 15.91
CA GLY A 208 -21.71 5.37 15.10
C GLY A 208 -21.54 5.71 13.61
N PHE A 209 -22.41 6.57 13.07
CA PHE A 209 -22.32 6.98 11.67
C PHE A 209 -21.11 7.87 11.38
N LEU A 210 -20.84 8.87 12.22
CA LEU A 210 -19.74 9.80 12.04
C LEU A 210 -18.38 9.11 12.14
N VAL A 211 -18.21 8.25 13.15
CA VAL A 211 -16.99 7.45 13.31
C VAL A 211 -16.82 6.49 12.13
N TYR A 212 -17.90 5.88 11.65
CA TYR A 212 -17.84 5.02 10.46
C TYR A 212 -17.39 5.81 9.23
N GLN A 213 -17.92 7.02 9.01
CA GLN A 213 -17.49 7.86 7.89
C GLN A 213 -16.01 8.21 7.97
N GLN A 214 -15.51 8.61 9.15
CA GLN A 214 -14.10 8.92 9.32
C GLN A 214 -13.21 7.68 9.15
N ALA A 215 -13.59 6.55 9.74
CA ALA A 215 -12.87 5.29 9.62
C ALA A 215 -12.82 4.82 8.15
N ARG A 216 -13.93 4.96 7.42
CA ARG A 216 -14.01 4.65 5.99
C ARG A 216 -13.13 5.57 5.16
N ALA A 217 -13.21 6.88 5.35
CA ALA A 217 -12.39 7.85 4.63
C ALA A 217 -10.89 7.58 4.81
N LYS A 218 -10.47 7.31 6.05
CA LYS A 218 -9.07 6.95 6.36
C LYS A 218 -8.64 5.65 5.67
N ARG A 219 -9.49 4.63 5.64
CA ARG A 219 -9.20 3.36 4.94
C ARG A 219 -9.05 3.58 3.43
N GLU A 220 -9.94 4.36 2.82
CA GLU A 220 -9.90 4.67 1.39
C GLU A 220 -8.64 5.48 1.03
N GLU A 221 -8.26 6.46 1.84
CA GLU A 221 -7.03 7.23 1.67
C GLU A 221 -5.78 6.33 1.77
N MET A 222 -5.71 5.45 2.76
CA MET A 222 -4.60 4.50 2.90
C MET A 222 -4.45 3.60 1.68
N VAL A 223 -5.57 3.12 1.10
CA VAL A 223 -5.55 2.31 -0.13
C VAL A 223 -5.00 3.14 -1.30
N ARG A 224 -5.49 4.37 -1.51
CA ARG A 224 -5.03 5.25 -2.58
C ARG A 224 -3.55 5.59 -2.48
N THR A 225 -3.09 5.95 -1.28
CA THR A 225 -1.68 6.26 -1.02
C THR A 225 -0.80 5.04 -1.27
N ARG A 226 -1.25 3.84 -0.91
CA ARG A 226 -0.53 2.60 -1.18
C ARG A 226 -0.44 2.30 -2.68
N GLU A 227 -1.53 2.46 -3.43
CA GLU A 227 -1.53 2.29 -4.88
C GLU A 227 -0.63 3.31 -5.57
N ALA A 228 -0.67 4.57 -5.15
CA ALA A 228 0.21 5.62 -5.68
C ALA A 228 1.69 5.31 -5.41
N ALA A 229 2.02 4.84 -4.20
CA ALA A 229 3.37 4.43 -3.85
C ALA A 229 3.87 3.27 -4.72
N LEU A 230 3.02 2.26 -4.99
CA LEU A 230 3.36 1.14 -5.86
C LEU A 230 3.60 1.59 -7.31
N ARG A 231 2.76 2.47 -7.86
CA ARG A 231 2.95 3.02 -9.21
C ARG A 231 4.24 3.83 -9.33
N LEU A 232 4.53 4.66 -8.32
CA LEU A 232 5.77 5.43 -8.29
C LEU A 232 7.00 4.51 -8.25
N ALA A 233 6.94 3.43 -7.46
CA ALA A 233 8.01 2.44 -7.41
C ALA A 233 8.22 1.75 -8.77
N GLU A 234 7.14 1.42 -9.48
CA GLU A 234 7.19 0.84 -10.83
C GLU A 234 7.81 1.80 -11.85
N SER A 235 7.33 3.05 -11.92
CA SER A 235 7.90 4.05 -12.82
C SER A 235 9.37 4.35 -12.52
N ASN A 236 9.77 4.33 -11.24
CA ASN A 236 11.18 4.51 -10.87
C ASN A 236 12.04 3.35 -11.39
N ARG A 237 11.51 2.12 -11.35
CA ARG A 237 12.19 0.93 -11.89
C ARG A 237 12.38 1.05 -13.40
N GLU A 238 11.33 1.40 -14.13
CA GLU A 238 11.38 1.58 -15.60
C GLU A 238 12.37 2.69 -15.99
N LEU A 239 12.37 3.81 -15.26
CA LEU A 239 13.30 4.90 -15.50
C LEU A 239 14.76 4.47 -15.30
N ARG A 240 15.06 3.68 -14.25
CA ARG A 240 16.40 3.14 -14.01
C ARG A 240 16.83 2.16 -15.10
N GLU A 241 15.93 1.31 -15.57
CA GLU A 241 16.19 0.37 -16.67
C GLU A 241 16.49 1.13 -17.97
N ALA A 242 15.70 2.16 -18.30
CA ALA A 242 15.92 3.03 -19.45
C ALA A 242 17.25 3.80 -19.37
N GLN A 243 17.56 4.39 -18.21
CA GLN A 243 18.84 5.08 -17.99
C GLN A 243 20.05 4.14 -18.15
N THR A 244 19.92 2.90 -17.69
CA THR A 244 20.98 1.90 -17.85
C THR A 244 21.19 1.52 -19.31
N SER A 245 20.10 1.36 -20.07
CA SER A 245 20.16 1.12 -21.51
C SER A 245 20.79 2.29 -22.27
N LEU A 246 20.37 3.53 -21.97
CA LEU A 246 20.94 4.74 -22.57
C LEU A 246 22.45 4.86 -22.32
N ARG A 247 22.91 4.67 -21.08
CA ARG A 247 24.35 4.68 -20.76
C ARG A 247 25.12 3.62 -21.54
N ARG A 248 24.53 2.45 -21.79
CA ARG A 248 25.16 1.39 -22.59
C ARG A 248 25.28 1.83 -24.05
N SER A 249 24.23 2.42 -24.61
CA SER A 249 24.24 2.94 -25.99
C SER A 249 25.25 4.07 -26.17
N GLU A 250 25.34 5.00 -25.21
CA GLU A 250 26.34 6.09 -25.23
C GLU A 250 27.77 5.55 -25.23
N ARG A 251 28.06 4.54 -24.39
CA ARG A 251 29.38 3.88 -24.35
C ARG A 251 29.73 3.20 -25.67
N LEU A 252 28.77 2.50 -26.28
CA LEU A 252 28.98 1.83 -27.56
C LEU A 252 29.18 2.84 -28.70
N ALA A 253 28.42 3.94 -28.71
CA ALA A 253 28.59 5.00 -29.70
C ALA A 253 29.97 5.67 -29.58
N ALA A 254 30.40 6.00 -28.36
CA ALA A 254 31.73 6.55 -28.10
C ALA A 254 32.84 5.60 -28.55
N LEU A 255 32.71 4.30 -28.23
CA LEU A 255 33.65 3.27 -28.68
C LEU A 255 33.69 3.17 -30.22
N GLY A 256 32.52 3.19 -30.87
CA GLY A 256 32.41 3.16 -32.33
C GLY A 256 33.09 4.36 -33.00
N GLN A 257 32.90 5.57 -32.44
CA GLN A 257 33.54 6.78 -32.94
C GLN A 257 35.07 6.73 -32.78
N LEU A 258 35.57 6.27 -31.63
CA LEU A 258 37.01 6.07 -31.40
C LEU A 258 37.59 5.03 -32.36
N THR A 259 36.88 3.92 -32.56
CA THR A 259 37.33 2.84 -33.47
C THR A 259 37.37 3.31 -34.93
N ALA A 260 36.37 4.07 -35.36
CA ALA A 260 36.33 4.66 -36.70
C ALA A 260 37.46 5.68 -36.91
N GLY A 261 37.76 6.51 -35.91
CA GLY A 261 38.91 7.40 -35.91
C GLY A 261 40.23 6.64 -36.04
N LEU A 262 40.43 5.60 -35.22
CA LEU A 262 41.62 4.75 -35.27
C LEU A 262 41.76 4.04 -36.63
N ALA A 263 40.67 3.51 -37.18
CA ALA A 263 40.67 2.87 -38.49
C ALA A 263 41.04 3.84 -39.61
N HIS A 264 40.58 5.10 -39.51
CA HIS A 264 40.95 6.15 -40.46
C HIS A 264 42.45 6.48 -40.36
N GLU A 265 42.98 6.63 -39.14
CA GLU A 265 44.40 6.88 -38.91
C GLU A 265 45.29 5.72 -39.35
N LEU A 266 44.86 4.46 -39.20
CA LEU A 266 45.59 3.28 -39.68
C LEU A 266 45.57 3.14 -41.20
N ARG A 267 44.49 3.57 -41.86
CA ARG A 267 44.37 3.51 -43.33
C ARG A 267 45.38 4.43 -44.02
N ASN A 268 45.73 5.55 -43.39
CA ASN A 268 46.71 6.50 -43.92
C ASN A 268 48.12 5.89 -44.12
N PRO A 269 48.81 5.36 -43.10
CA PRO A 269 50.14 4.78 -43.26
C PRO A 269 50.12 3.51 -44.12
N LEU A 270 49.07 2.69 -44.04
CA LEU A 270 48.91 1.54 -44.94
C LEU A 270 48.79 1.97 -46.41
N GLY A 271 48.08 3.07 -46.68
CA GLY A 271 48.02 3.69 -48.00
C GLY A 271 49.40 4.09 -48.49
N THR A 272 50.19 4.75 -47.63
CA THR A 272 51.58 5.13 -47.93
C THR A 272 52.46 3.90 -48.20
N ILE A 273 52.42 2.88 -47.34
CA ILE A 273 53.20 1.65 -47.50
C ILE A 273 52.86 0.95 -48.81
N LYS A 274 51.57 0.85 -49.14
CA LYS A 274 51.10 0.23 -50.39
C LYS A 274 51.59 1.02 -51.61
N ALA A 275 51.47 2.34 -51.60
CA ALA A 275 51.96 3.19 -52.70
C ALA A 275 53.48 3.05 -52.90
N SER A 276 54.25 3.01 -51.81
CA SER A 276 55.70 2.76 -51.84
C SER A 276 56.02 1.38 -52.43
N ALA A 277 55.30 0.33 -52.03
CA ALA A 277 55.49 -1.03 -52.55
C ALA A 277 55.16 -1.14 -54.05
N GLU A 278 54.07 -0.53 -54.51
CA GLU A 278 53.69 -0.49 -55.94
C GLU A 278 54.73 0.27 -56.79
N MET A 279 55.34 1.32 -56.24
CA MET A 279 56.44 2.06 -56.89
C MET A 279 57.66 1.17 -57.11
N LEU A 280 58.06 0.42 -56.06
CA LEU A 280 59.15 -0.54 -56.14
C LEU A 280 58.84 -1.61 -57.20
N GLU A 281 57.68 -2.27 -57.13
CA GLU A 281 57.29 -3.32 -58.11
C GLU A 281 57.36 -2.83 -59.56
N LYS A 282 56.84 -1.63 -59.85
CA LYS A 282 56.91 -1.04 -61.21
C LYS A 282 58.35 -0.78 -61.69
N GLN A 283 59.29 -0.50 -60.79
CA GLN A 283 60.69 -0.34 -61.16
C GLN A 283 61.38 -1.69 -61.42
N SER A 284 60.99 -2.74 -60.70
CA SER A 284 61.43 -4.13 -60.94
C SER A 284 60.99 -4.64 -62.32
N ILE A 285 59.73 -4.44 -62.70
CA ILE A 285 59.19 -4.91 -63.99
C ILE A 285 59.82 -4.18 -65.19
N LYS A 286 60.35 -2.97 -64.99
CA LYS A 286 61.09 -2.23 -66.03
C LYS A 286 62.55 -2.67 -66.22
N GLY A 287 63.02 -3.68 -65.49
CA GLY A 287 64.34 -4.30 -65.71
C GLY A 287 65.53 -3.38 -65.43
N ARG A 288 65.46 -2.53 -64.38
CA ARG A 288 66.59 -1.70 -63.92
C ARG A 288 66.98 -2.04 -62.47
N PRO A 289 67.87 -3.00 -62.23
CA PRO A 289 68.23 -3.47 -60.89
C PRO A 289 68.96 -2.43 -60.01
N GLU A 290 69.60 -1.41 -60.60
CA GLU A 290 70.35 -0.39 -59.85
C GLU A 290 69.46 0.61 -59.08
N VAL A 291 68.30 1.00 -59.65
CA VAL A 291 67.41 2.01 -59.03
C VAL A 291 66.61 1.41 -57.86
N MET A 292 66.35 0.11 -57.92
CA MET A 292 65.62 -0.64 -56.89
C MET A 292 66.42 -0.74 -55.58
N ALA A 293 67.73 -0.89 -55.68
CA ALA A 293 68.64 -0.96 -54.53
C ALA A 293 68.77 0.40 -53.83
N GLU A 294 68.74 1.50 -54.61
CA GLU A 294 68.82 2.86 -54.08
C GLU A 294 67.52 3.30 -53.37
N MET A 295 66.35 2.98 -53.94
CA MET A 295 65.06 3.27 -53.29
C MET A 295 64.80 2.42 -52.04
N ALA A 296 65.23 1.16 -52.01
CA ALA A 296 65.17 0.34 -50.81
C ALA A 296 66.07 0.90 -49.68
N GLY A 297 67.22 1.50 -50.04
CA GLY A 297 68.08 2.22 -49.11
C GLY A 297 67.42 3.44 -48.48
N TYR A 298 66.65 4.22 -49.24
CA TYR A 298 65.94 5.40 -48.73
C TYR A 298 64.82 5.04 -47.75
N ILE A 299 64.04 3.99 -48.03
CA ILE A 299 62.95 3.53 -47.15
C ILE A 299 63.49 2.96 -45.83
N LEU A 300 64.66 2.30 -45.84
CA LEU A 300 65.34 1.82 -44.63
C LEU A 300 66.01 2.94 -43.82
N SER A 301 66.21 4.14 -44.39
CA SER A 301 66.84 5.28 -43.70
C SER A 301 65.84 6.26 -43.05
N GLU A 302 64.55 6.20 -43.39
CA GLU A 302 63.51 7.11 -42.89
C GLU A 302 62.50 6.48 -41.91
N THR A 303 62.67 5.20 -41.55
CA THR A 303 62.03 4.58 -40.38
C THR A 303 63.03 4.40 -39.25
#